data_AF-A0AAV5J9I7-F1
#
_entry.id   AF-A0AAV5J9I7-F1
#
_cell.length_a   1.000
_cell.length_b   1.000
_cell.length_c   1.000
_cell.angle_alpha   90.00
_cell.angle_beta   90.00
_cell.angle_gamma   90.00
#
_symmetry.space_group_name_H-M   'P 1'
#
loop_
_entity.id
_entity.type
_entity.pdbx_description
1 polymer ?
#
loop_
_entity_poly.entity_id
_entity_poly.type
_entity_poly.pdbx_seq_one_letter_code
_entity_poly.pdbx_strand_id
1 'polypeptide(L)'
;MSIYREEAVDAIISCLRNSESPAVQIAAAETIVALQGRFTASGKPLTRPFLLKHAGLERSYRLLMRKEQLSNISGELKDVSEEERAADAWERKMAFVLASHEFGLLFEAFSEGIKSRHAELSSACFVAATWLIYMLGVLPDTGIRGAARVCLLSRFISIFKSAKDIEDKSLSLLALKSFMQDPEGLQDLSSYMKDIWKGLRELKRCSPLAIEILKVLCEGQGSSADLWNHKELLQVDSSENGEVLSIACFKDKIFSGHSDGTIKVWNGRGNILHLIQEIREHTKAVTSLSILQSGERLYSGSLDKTARVWSIGNEVIHCIQVHDMKDQVHNLVVANSISCFIPQGAGVKVYHQFHSNFPFCS
;
A
#
# COMPACT_ATOMS: atom_id res chain seq x y z
N MET A 1 -38.51 -13.74 -12.94
CA MET A 1 -38.42 -13.06 -11.63
C MET A 1 -39.79 -13.16 -10.95
N SER A 2 -39.83 -13.24 -9.62
CA SER A 2 -41.09 -13.29 -8.86
C SER A 2 -41.57 -11.87 -8.58
N ILE A 3 -42.82 -11.53 -8.91
CA ILE A 3 -43.41 -10.20 -8.65
C ILE A 3 -43.26 -9.80 -7.17
N TYR A 4 -43.53 -10.72 -6.26
CA TYR A 4 -43.41 -10.47 -4.81
C TYR A 4 -42.00 -10.09 -4.36
N ARG A 5 -40.97 -10.48 -5.11
CA ARG A 5 -39.59 -10.15 -4.77
C ARG A 5 -39.28 -8.70 -5.11
N GLU A 6 -39.69 -8.25 -6.28
CA GLU A 6 -39.46 -6.87 -6.73
C GLU A 6 -40.22 -5.91 -5.82
N GLU A 7 -41.50 -6.17 -5.55
CA GLU A 7 -42.33 -5.38 -4.63
C GLU A 7 -41.73 -5.30 -3.21
N ALA A 8 -41.13 -6.39 -2.72
CA ALA A 8 -40.47 -6.39 -1.42
C ALA A 8 -39.22 -5.49 -1.41
N VAL A 9 -38.42 -5.51 -2.49
CA VAL A 9 -37.25 -4.63 -2.59
C VAL A 9 -37.67 -3.16 -2.74
N ASP A 10 -38.72 -2.89 -3.51
CA ASP A 10 -39.31 -1.54 -3.65
C ASP A 10 -39.79 -1.00 -2.31
N ALA A 11 -40.47 -1.82 -1.51
CA ALA A 11 -40.90 -1.46 -0.17
C ALA A 11 -39.71 -1.12 0.74
N ILE A 12 -38.65 -1.92 0.70
CA ILE A 12 -37.42 -1.67 1.48
C ILE A 12 -36.76 -0.34 1.05
N ILE A 13 -36.64 -0.08 -0.25
CA ILE A 13 -36.06 1.17 -0.77
C ILE A 13 -36.93 2.37 -0.37
N SER A 14 -38.25 2.25 -0.46
CA SER A 14 -39.19 3.28 0.00
C SER A 14 -39.01 3.58 1.50
N CYS A 15 -38.88 2.54 2.33
CA CYS A 15 -38.60 2.68 3.76
C CYS A 15 -37.24 3.36 4.03
N LEU A 16 -36.19 3.04 3.27
CA LEU A 16 -34.88 3.69 3.40
C LEU A 16 -34.93 5.18 3.05
N ARG A 17 -35.74 5.56 2.04
CA ARG A 17 -35.92 6.94 1.60
C ARG A 17 -36.89 7.75 2.47
N ASN A 18 -37.58 7.11 3.41
CA ASN A 18 -38.53 7.77 4.29
C ASN A 18 -37.81 8.63 5.35
N SER A 19 -37.62 9.90 5.04
CA SER A 19 -36.98 10.88 5.92
C SER A 19 -37.82 11.27 7.15
N GLU A 20 -39.10 10.90 7.20
CA GLU A 20 -40.00 11.23 8.30
C GLU A 20 -39.82 10.30 9.52
N SER A 21 -39.30 9.09 9.30
CA SER A 21 -39.16 8.09 10.37
C SER A 21 -37.80 7.37 10.35
N PRO A 22 -36.83 7.83 11.18
CA PRO A 22 -35.53 7.19 11.29
C PRO A 22 -35.61 5.71 11.73
N ALA A 23 -36.59 5.35 12.55
CA ALA A 23 -36.78 3.97 13.00
C ALA A 23 -37.11 3.01 11.85
N VAL A 24 -37.92 3.46 10.89
CA VAL A 24 -38.27 2.68 9.68
C VAL A 24 -37.05 2.56 8.77
N GLN A 25 -36.27 3.63 8.61
CA GLN A 25 -35.02 3.59 7.84
C GLN A 25 -34.02 2.61 8.44
N ILE A 26 -33.85 2.62 9.77
CA ILE A 26 -32.94 1.72 10.49
C ILE A 26 -33.39 0.27 10.28
N ALA A 27 -34.67 -0.04 10.52
CA ALA A 27 -35.20 -1.39 10.33
C ALA A 27 -35.01 -1.90 8.89
N ALA A 28 -35.21 -1.04 7.89
CA ALA A 28 -34.97 -1.38 6.49
C ALA A 28 -33.48 -1.65 6.21
N ALA A 29 -32.58 -0.81 6.71
CA ALA A 29 -31.14 -1.01 6.56
C ALA A 29 -30.65 -2.30 7.25
N GLU A 30 -31.10 -2.55 8.48
CA GLU A 30 -30.78 -3.76 9.23
C GLU A 30 -31.33 -5.03 8.57
N THR A 31 -32.52 -4.93 7.97
CA THR A 31 -33.10 -6.04 7.18
C THR A 31 -32.17 -6.40 6.03
N ILE A 32 -31.63 -5.42 5.30
CA ILE A 32 -30.67 -5.70 4.22
C ILE A 32 -29.38 -6.32 4.76
N VAL A 33 -28.85 -5.83 5.89
CA VAL A 33 -27.68 -6.42 6.54
C VAL A 33 -27.94 -7.89 6.90
N ALA A 34 -29.14 -8.21 7.39
CA ALA A 34 -29.54 -9.57 7.75
C ALA A 34 -29.73 -10.50 6.54
N LEU A 35 -30.08 -9.97 5.37
CA LEU A 35 -30.23 -10.76 4.13
C LEU A 35 -28.94 -11.44 3.67
N GLN A 36 -27.77 -11.05 4.20
CA GLN A 36 -26.52 -11.79 3.98
C GLN A 36 -26.63 -13.26 4.43
N GLY A 37 -27.45 -13.55 5.45
CA GLY A 37 -27.80 -14.91 5.84
C GLY A 37 -26.87 -15.58 6.85
N ARG A 38 -25.90 -14.86 7.44
CA ARG A 38 -25.04 -15.38 8.51
C ARG A 38 -25.40 -14.76 9.85
N PHE A 39 -25.63 -15.59 10.86
CA PHE A 39 -26.09 -15.16 12.18
C PHE A 39 -25.31 -15.81 13.33
N THR A 40 -25.24 -15.11 14.44
CA THR A 40 -24.84 -15.67 15.75
C THR A 40 -25.92 -16.57 16.31
N ALA A 41 -25.61 -17.37 17.34
CA ALA A 41 -26.62 -18.13 18.09
C ALA A 41 -27.71 -17.22 18.71
N SER A 42 -27.39 -15.94 18.96
CA SER A 42 -28.34 -14.93 19.43
C SER A 42 -29.22 -14.31 18.33
N GLY A 43 -29.06 -14.71 17.07
CA GLY A 43 -29.80 -14.17 15.93
C GLY A 43 -29.28 -12.84 15.39
N LYS A 44 -28.14 -12.33 15.89
CA LYS A 44 -27.52 -11.11 15.35
C LYS A 44 -26.77 -11.39 14.04
N PRO A 45 -26.89 -10.52 13.02
CA PRO A 45 -26.22 -10.71 11.74
C PRO A 45 -24.69 -10.59 11.88
N LEU A 46 -23.97 -11.46 11.17
CA LEU A 46 -22.50 -11.54 11.16
C LEU A 46 -21.85 -10.79 10.00
N THR A 47 -22.61 -9.96 9.29
CA THR A 47 -22.18 -9.22 8.09
C THR A 47 -20.95 -8.37 8.32
N ARG A 48 -20.96 -7.53 9.36
CA ARG A 48 -19.80 -6.70 9.67
C ARG A 48 -18.54 -7.52 10.03
N PRO A 49 -18.59 -8.48 10.98
CA PRO A 49 -17.47 -9.38 11.26
C PRO A 49 -16.93 -10.12 10.03
N PHE A 50 -17.83 -10.59 9.16
CA PHE A 50 -17.46 -11.31 7.95
C PHE A 50 -16.73 -10.41 6.93
N LEU A 51 -17.22 -9.19 6.74
CA LEU A 51 -16.51 -8.21 5.89
C LEU A 51 -15.14 -7.84 6.47
N LEU A 52 -15.01 -7.74 7.81
CA LEU A 52 -13.72 -7.50 8.45
C LEU A 52 -12.72 -8.64 8.23
N LYS A 53 -13.19 -9.90 8.22
CA LYS A 53 -12.38 -11.06 7.79
C LYS A 53 -11.84 -10.85 6.37
N HIS A 54 -12.70 -10.45 5.43
CA HIS A 54 -12.28 -10.15 4.05
C HIS A 54 -11.38 -8.92 3.90
N ALA A 55 -11.50 -7.93 4.80
CA ALA A 55 -10.62 -6.77 4.86
C ALA A 55 -9.24 -7.07 5.50
N GLY A 56 -9.01 -8.32 5.93
CA GLY A 56 -7.75 -8.77 6.53
C GLY A 56 -7.64 -8.54 8.05
N LEU A 57 -8.74 -8.16 8.72
CA LEU A 57 -8.82 -8.02 10.18
C LEU A 57 -9.36 -9.29 10.85
N GLU A 58 -8.69 -10.41 10.59
CA GLU A 58 -9.17 -11.75 10.98
C GLU A 58 -9.25 -11.95 12.50
N ARG A 59 -8.47 -11.20 13.29
CA ARG A 59 -8.47 -11.31 14.76
C ARG A 59 -9.83 -10.97 15.38
N SER A 60 -10.48 -9.90 14.94
CA SER A 60 -11.80 -9.50 15.44
C SER A 60 -12.85 -10.58 15.15
N TYR A 61 -12.83 -11.13 13.93
CA TYR A 61 -13.72 -12.22 13.52
C TYR A 61 -13.47 -13.51 14.34
N ARG A 62 -12.22 -13.96 14.46
CA ARG A 62 -11.87 -15.18 15.22
C ARG A 62 -12.25 -15.07 16.71
N LEU A 63 -12.08 -13.90 17.32
CA LEU A 63 -12.47 -13.70 18.72
C LEU A 63 -13.99 -13.82 18.93
N LEU A 64 -14.78 -13.32 17.97
CA LEU A 64 -16.23 -13.45 17.99
C LEU A 64 -16.65 -14.91 17.78
N MET A 65 -16.10 -15.57 16.76
CA MET A 65 -16.40 -16.99 16.50
C MET A 65 -15.98 -17.91 17.65
N ARG A 66 -14.87 -17.61 18.36
CA ARG A 66 -14.47 -18.37 19.55
C ARG A 66 -15.47 -18.21 20.69
N LYS A 67 -16.07 -17.03 20.88
CA LYS A 67 -17.14 -16.83 21.88
C LYS A 67 -18.38 -17.64 21.55
N GLU A 68 -18.78 -17.67 20.28
CA GLU A 68 -19.92 -18.48 19.79
C GLU A 68 -19.64 -19.99 19.84
N GLN A 69 -18.41 -20.42 19.58
CA GLN A 69 -18.02 -21.84 19.68
C GLN A 69 -17.96 -22.32 21.13
N LEU A 70 -17.55 -21.46 22.07
CA LEU A 70 -17.63 -21.75 23.51
C LEU A 70 -19.08 -21.94 23.98
N SER A 71 -20.06 -21.27 23.36
CA SER A 71 -21.48 -21.56 23.59
C SER A 71 -21.98 -22.83 22.89
N ASN A 72 -21.32 -23.29 21.83
CA ASN A 72 -21.74 -24.41 20.98
C ASN A 72 -20.89 -25.70 21.19
N ILE A 73 -20.34 -25.97 22.37
CA ILE A 73 -19.58 -27.22 22.65
C ILE A 73 -20.51 -28.45 22.74
N SER A 74 -21.29 -28.69 21.70
CA SER A 74 -22.01 -29.93 21.44
C SER A 74 -22.20 -30.13 19.93
N GLY A 75 -21.17 -30.66 19.25
CA GLY A 75 -21.33 -31.36 17.96
C GLY A 75 -20.69 -30.73 16.72
N GLU A 76 -19.89 -31.57 16.03
CA GLU A 76 -19.73 -31.66 14.56
C GLU A 76 -18.87 -30.62 13.79
N LEU A 77 -17.59 -30.97 13.60
CA LEU A 77 -16.62 -30.27 12.72
C LEU A 77 -16.84 -30.51 11.20
N LYS A 78 -17.71 -31.46 10.80
CA LYS A 78 -17.96 -31.77 9.38
C LYS A 78 -19.05 -30.89 8.75
N ASP A 79 -20.02 -30.42 9.53
CA ASP A 79 -21.18 -29.66 9.02
C ASP A 79 -20.81 -28.22 8.61
N VAL A 80 -19.83 -27.64 9.30
CA VAL A 80 -19.39 -26.24 9.12
C VAL A 80 -18.99 -25.91 7.67
N SER A 81 -18.40 -26.87 6.92
CA SER A 81 -17.99 -26.62 5.54
C SER A 81 -19.15 -26.62 4.54
N GLU A 82 -20.24 -27.37 4.78
CA GLU A 82 -21.39 -27.39 3.88
C GLU A 82 -22.31 -26.19 4.15
N GLU A 83 -22.49 -25.84 5.43
CA GLU A 83 -23.17 -24.62 5.85
C GLU A 83 -22.51 -23.35 5.27
N GLU A 84 -21.16 -23.27 5.30
CA GLU A 84 -20.44 -22.10 4.74
C GLU A 84 -20.66 -21.99 3.21
N ARG A 85 -20.68 -23.11 2.48
CA ARG A 85 -20.99 -23.11 1.04
C ARG A 85 -22.44 -22.70 0.75
N ALA A 86 -23.39 -23.18 1.55
CA ALA A 86 -24.79 -22.81 1.42
C ALA A 86 -24.99 -21.30 1.69
N ALA A 87 -24.34 -20.78 2.74
CA ALA A 87 -24.33 -19.35 3.05
C ALA A 87 -23.70 -18.52 1.92
N ASP A 88 -22.58 -18.96 1.34
CA ASP A 88 -21.95 -18.27 0.21
C ASP A 88 -22.86 -18.25 -1.04
N ALA A 89 -23.57 -19.36 -1.32
CA ALA A 89 -24.51 -19.44 -2.43
C ALA A 89 -25.73 -18.54 -2.21
N TRP A 90 -26.26 -18.51 -0.98
CA TRP A 90 -27.34 -17.61 -0.58
C TRP A 90 -26.92 -16.15 -0.71
N GLU A 91 -25.76 -15.78 -0.18
CA GLU A 91 -25.21 -14.43 -0.23
C GLU A 91 -25.05 -13.93 -1.67
N ARG A 92 -24.47 -14.73 -2.56
CA ARG A 92 -24.35 -14.40 -3.99
C ARG A 92 -25.72 -14.16 -4.63
N LYS A 93 -26.70 -15.00 -4.34
CA LYS A 93 -28.06 -14.87 -4.87
C LYS A 93 -28.72 -13.58 -4.37
N MET A 94 -28.68 -13.32 -3.06
CA MET A 94 -29.31 -12.13 -2.47
C MET A 94 -28.64 -10.84 -2.90
N ALA A 95 -27.30 -10.80 -2.91
CA ALA A 95 -26.56 -9.62 -3.37
C ALA A 95 -26.87 -9.31 -4.85
N PHE A 96 -26.95 -10.33 -5.71
CA PHE A 96 -27.32 -10.15 -7.11
C PHE A 96 -28.73 -9.56 -7.26
N VAL A 97 -29.70 -10.05 -6.48
CA VAL A 97 -31.07 -9.52 -6.48
C VAL A 97 -31.10 -8.05 -6.06
N LEU A 98 -30.50 -7.73 -4.91
CA LEU A 98 -30.54 -6.39 -4.34
C LEU A 98 -29.79 -5.37 -5.21
N ALA A 99 -28.61 -5.74 -5.72
CA ALA A 99 -27.80 -4.82 -6.52
C ALA A 99 -28.40 -4.59 -7.92
N SER A 100 -29.05 -5.60 -8.51
CA SER A 100 -29.62 -5.52 -9.87
C SER A 100 -31.02 -4.90 -9.91
N HIS A 101 -31.65 -4.72 -8.75
CA HIS A 101 -32.96 -4.09 -8.64
C HIS A 101 -32.91 -2.63 -9.12
N GLU A 102 -33.77 -2.30 -10.09
CA GLU A 102 -33.90 -0.97 -10.71
C GLU A 102 -32.55 -0.28 -10.99
N PHE A 103 -31.58 -1.04 -11.49
CA PHE A 103 -30.26 -0.53 -11.87
C PHE A 103 -29.49 0.18 -10.74
N GLY A 104 -29.69 -0.28 -9.49
CA GLY A 104 -28.88 0.16 -8.34
C GLY A 104 -29.41 1.38 -7.59
N LEU A 105 -30.71 1.70 -7.67
CA LEU A 105 -31.35 2.74 -6.83
C LEU A 105 -31.09 2.55 -5.33
N LEU A 106 -30.85 1.31 -4.91
CA LEU A 106 -30.49 0.99 -3.54
C LEU A 106 -29.18 1.67 -3.09
N PHE A 107 -28.20 1.85 -3.99
CA PHE A 107 -26.95 2.53 -3.68
C PHE A 107 -27.13 4.02 -3.42
N GLU A 108 -28.10 4.66 -4.08
CA GLU A 108 -28.48 6.05 -3.80
C GLU A 108 -29.08 6.17 -2.40
N ALA A 109 -30.02 5.28 -2.04
CA ALA A 109 -30.62 5.24 -0.71
C ALA A 109 -29.56 5.02 0.39
N PHE A 110 -28.57 4.15 0.15
CA PHE A 110 -27.44 4.01 1.08
C PHE A 110 -26.57 5.26 1.16
N SER A 111 -26.32 5.95 0.05
CA SER A 111 -25.54 7.19 0.03
C SER A 111 -26.18 8.27 0.91
N GLU A 112 -27.51 8.35 0.93
CA GLU A 112 -28.27 9.23 1.81
C GLU A 112 -28.24 8.75 3.27
N GLY A 113 -28.49 7.46 3.52
CA GLY A 113 -28.47 6.88 4.86
C GLY A 113 -27.12 7.01 5.55
N ILE A 114 -26.01 6.85 4.83
CA ILE A 114 -24.65 7.06 5.34
C ILE A 114 -24.45 8.50 5.85
N LYS A 115 -25.06 9.51 5.22
CA LYS A 115 -24.98 10.92 5.63
C LYS A 115 -25.88 11.24 6.83
N SER A 116 -26.71 10.31 7.27
CA SER A 116 -27.66 10.55 8.36
C SER A 116 -26.94 10.95 9.65
N ARG A 117 -27.62 11.79 10.45
CA ARG A 117 -27.17 12.14 11.81
C ARG A 117 -27.35 10.98 12.80
N HIS A 118 -28.19 10.01 12.46
CA HIS A 118 -28.43 8.83 13.27
C HIS A 118 -27.32 7.81 13.05
N ALA A 119 -26.50 7.59 14.07
CA ALA A 119 -25.33 6.71 13.99
C ALA A 119 -25.69 5.26 13.61
N GLU A 120 -26.81 4.75 14.12
CA GLU A 120 -27.31 3.40 13.80
C GLU A 120 -27.64 3.26 12.31
N LEU A 121 -28.40 4.20 11.76
CA LEU A 121 -28.74 4.21 10.33
C LEU A 121 -27.49 4.35 9.46
N SER A 122 -26.61 5.29 9.81
CA SER A 122 -25.36 5.51 9.07
C SER A 122 -24.49 4.25 9.07
N SER A 123 -24.35 3.59 10.21
CA SER A 123 -23.61 2.33 10.36
C SER A 123 -24.25 1.18 9.57
N ALA A 124 -25.57 1.00 9.67
CA ALA A 124 -26.27 -0.07 8.96
C ALA A 124 -26.17 0.10 7.44
N CYS A 125 -26.41 1.32 6.93
CA CYS A 125 -26.25 1.63 5.50
C CYS A 125 -24.80 1.48 5.05
N PHE A 126 -23.83 1.89 5.87
CA PHE A 126 -22.40 1.71 5.55
C PHE A 126 -22.03 0.22 5.43
N VAL A 127 -22.46 -0.62 6.37
CA VAL A 127 -22.19 -2.07 6.33
C VAL A 127 -22.90 -2.72 5.14
N ALA A 128 -24.18 -2.40 4.90
CA ALA A 128 -24.94 -2.93 3.77
C ALA A 128 -24.33 -2.52 2.41
N ALA A 129 -23.94 -1.25 2.27
CA ALA A 129 -23.26 -0.75 1.08
C ALA A 129 -21.91 -1.44 0.86
N THR A 130 -21.10 -1.60 1.93
CA THR A 130 -19.81 -2.30 1.85
C THR A 130 -20.00 -3.74 1.40
N TRP A 131 -21.02 -4.42 1.93
CA TRP A 131 -21.35 -5.79 1.55
C TRP A 131 -21.69 -5.88 0.07
N LEU A 132 -22.65 -5.09 -0.43
CA LEU A 132 -23.05 -5.16 -1.83
C LEU A 132 -21.93 -4.78 -2.78
N ILE A 133 -21.12 -3.76 -2.45
CA ILE A 133 -19.95 -3.38 -3.28
C ILE A 133 -18.92 -4.51 -3.33
N TYR A 134 -18.62 -5.13 -2.20
CA TYR A 134 -17.75 -6.30 -2.16
C TYR A 134 -18.28 -7.42 -3.08
N MET A 135 -19.59 -7.69 -3.01
CA MET A 135 -20.24 -8.71 -3.83
C MET A 135 -20.26 -8.36 -5.32
N LEU A 136 -20.37 -7.09 -5.70
CA LEU A 136 -20.24 -6.66 -7.09
C LEU A 136 -18.88 -7.05 -7.69
N GLY A 137 -17.82 -7.13 -6.89
CA GLY A 137 -16.51 -7.60 -7.34
C GLY A 137 -16.40 -9.13 -7.49
N VAL A 138 -17.36 -9.88 -6.95
CA VAL A 138 -17.44 -11.35 -7.05
C VAL A 138 -18.43 -11.77 -8.16
N LEU A 139 -19.49 -10.99 -8.35
CA LEU A 139 -20.53 -11.24 -9.33
C LEU A 139 -20.08 -10.85 -10.76
N PRO A 140 -20.69 -11.43 -11.81
CA PRO A 140 -20.46 -11.02 -13.19
C PRO A 140 -20.74 -9.53 -13.38
N ASP A 141 -19.96 -8.88 -14.24
CA ASP A 141 -20.18 -7.46 -14.53
C ASP A 141 -21.44 -7.27 -15.38
N THR A 142 -22.40 -6.55 -14.80
CA THR A 142 -23.68 -6.20 -15.42
C THR A 142 -23.79 -4.69 -15.68
N GLY A 143 -22.70 -3.93 -15.49
CA GLY A 143 -22.68 -2.46 -15.58
C GLY A 143 -23.13 -1.73 -14.30
N ILE A 144 -23.70 -2.45 -13.32
CA ILE A 144 -24.15 -1.90 -12.03
C ILE A 144 -22.99 -1.30 -11.22
N ARG A 145 -21.76 -1.80 -11.43
CA ARG A 145 -20.54 -1.30 -10.77
C ARG A 145 -20.35 0.20 -10.98
N GLY A 146 -20.63 0.71 -12.18
CA GLY A 146 -20.56 2.14 -12.48
C GLY A 146 -21.58 2.95 -11.67
N ALA A 147 -22.83 2.49 -11.60
CA ALA A 147 -23.88 3.12 -10.79
C ALA A 147 -23.51 3.16 -9.30
N ALA A 148 -23.03 2.03 -8.75
CA ALA A 148 -22.56 1.96 -7.37
C ALA A 148 -21.40 2.93 -7.11
N ARG A 149 -20.46 3.05 -8.06
CA ARG A 149 -19.31 3.95 -7.96
C ARG A 149 -19.74 5.41 -7.89
N VAL A 150 -20.62 5.85 -8.79
CA VAL A 150 -21.15 7.23 -8.81
C VAL A 150 -21.83 7.58 -7.48
N CYS A 151 -22.62 6.67 -6.92
CA CYS A 151 -23.35 6.93 -5.67
C CYS A 151 -22.46 6.93 -4.41
N LEU A 152 -21.47 6.03 -4.35
CA LEU A 152 -20.84 5.65 -3.09
C LEU A 152 -19.33 5.91 -3.00
N LEU A 153 -18.59 6.05 -4.11
CA LEU A 153 -17.14 6.21 -4.08
C LEU A 153 -16.70 7.37 -3.17
N SER A 154 -17.25 8.56 -3.40
CA SER A 154 -16.96 9.76 -2.59
C SER A 154 -17.30 9.59 -1.11
N ARG A 155 -18.31 8.76 -0.79
CA ARG A 155 -18.73 8.47 0.59
C ARG A 155 -17.71 7.59 1.28
N PHE A 156 -17.28 6.51 0.64
CA PHE A 156 -16.24 5.62 1.17
C PHE A 156 -14.92 6.33 1.38
N ILE A 157 -14.52 7.23 0.47
CA ILE A 157 -13.29 8.02 0.61
C ILE A 157 -13.40 8.98 1.81
N SER A 158 -14.56 9.63 1.97
CA SER A 158 -14.82 10.51 3.12
C SER A 158 -14.75 9.76 4.45
N ILE A 159 -15.37 8.57 4.54
CA ILE A 159 -15.32 7.72 5.73
C ILE A 159 -13.89 7.25 5.97
N PHE A 160 -13.19 6.76 4.96
CA PHE A 160 -11.80 6.32 5.07
C PHE A 160 -10.88 7.41 5.64
N LYS A 161 -11.09 8.66 5.22
CA LYS A 161 -10.33 9.82 5.70
C LYS A 161 -10.67 10.23 7.14
N SER A 162 -11.94 10.16 7.51
CA SER A 162 -12.46 10.72 8.78
C SER A 162 -12.58 9.70 9.91
N ALA A 163 -12.69 8.42 9.58
CA ALA A 163 -12.87 7.34 10.55
C ALA A 163 -11.71 7.31 11.55
N LYS A 164 -12.05 7.15 12.83
CA LYS A 164 -11.06 6.94 13.90
C LYS A 164 -10.79 5.46 14.12
N ASP A 165 -11.80 4.63 13.90
CA ASP A 165 -11.71 3.18 14.05
C ASP A 165 -11.01 2.53 12.84
N ILE A 166 -10.14 1.58 13.14
CA ILE A 166 -9.42 0.76 12.15
C ILE A 166 -10.41 -0.13 11.40
N GLU A 167 -11.50 -0.58 12.05
CA GLU A 167 -12.51 -1.42 11.40
C GLU A 167 -13.22 -0.69 10.26
N ASP A 168 -13.76 0.51 10.52
CA ASP A 168 -14.45 1.30 9.49
C ASP A 168 -13.50 1.73 8.37
N LYS A 169 -12.25 2.07 8.70
CA LYS A 169 -11.22 2.30 7.69
C LYS A 169 -11.00 1.07 6.81
N SER A 170 -10.96 -0.12 7.41
CA SER A 170 -10.69 -1.38 6.68
C SER A 170 -11.89 -1.81 5.84
N LEU A 171 -13.12 -1.62 6.32
CA LEU A 171 -14.34 -1.83 5.55
C LEU A 171 -14.43 -0.87 4.37
N SER A 172 -14.09 0.40 4.60
CA SER A 172 -14.05 1.39 3.53
C SER A 172 -13.03 1.00 2.48
N LEU A 173 -11.86 0.53 2.92
CA LEU A 173 -10.81 0.05 2.03
C LEU A 173 -11.22 -1.18 1.22
N LEU A 174 -12.00 -2.11 1.79
CA LEU A 174 -12.57 -3.25 1.08
C LEU A 174 -13.52 -2.83 -0.03
N ALA A 175 -14.36 -1.82 0.22
CA ALA A 175 -15.21 -1.24 -0.81
C ALA A 175 -14.37 -0.58 -1.93
N LEU A 176 -13.36 0.22 -1.56
CA LEU A 176 -12.46 0.87 -2.53
C LEU A 176 -11.71 -0.15 -3.39
N LYS A 177 -11.25 -1.27 -2.81
CA LYS A 177 -10.65 -2.38 -3.57
C LYS A 177 -11.56 -2.86 -4.70
N SER A 178 -12.85 -2.97 -4.41
CA SER A 178 -13.83 -3.52 -5.34
C SER A 178 -14.04 -2.59 -6.54
N PHE A 179 -13.98 -1.27 -6.32
CA PHE A 179 -13.97 -0.27 -7.41
C PHE A 179 -12.68 -0.25 -8.23
N MET A 180 -11.57 -0.83 -7.75
CA MET A 180 -10.32 -0.90 -8.51
C MET A 180 -10.29 -2.05 -9.53
N GLN A 181 -11.30 -2.91 -9.53
CA GLN A 181 -11.36 -4.03 -10.47
C GLN A 181 -11.68 -3.60 -11.90
N ASP A 182 -12.22 -2.39 -12.09
CA ASP A 182 -12.54 -1.83 -13.40
C ASP A 182 -11.64 -0.60 -13.71
N PRO A 183 -11.25 -0.39 -14.99
CA PRO A 183 -10.35 0.70 -15.36
C PRO A 183 -10.86 2.10 -15.03
N GLU A 184 -12.18 2.33 -15.19
CA GLU A 184 -12.80 3.62 -14.90
C GLU A 184 -12.75 3.92 -13.39
N GLY A 185 -12.97 2.92 -12.55
CA GLY A 185 -12.88 3.07 -11.10
C GLY A 185 -11.46 3.35 -10.62
N LEU A 186 -10.45 2.76 -11.26
CA LEU A 186 -9.05 3.13 -10.99
C LEU A 186 -8.75 4.58 -11.41
N GLN A 187 -9.32 5.04 -12.53
CA GLN A 187 -9.21 6.43 -12.97
C GLN A 187 -9.91 7.39 -12.00
N ASP A 188 -11.13 7.09 -11.55
CA ASP A 188 -11.85 7.93 -10.59
C ASP A 188 -11.11 8.01 -9.25
N LEU A 189 -10.57 6.88 -8.77
CA LEU A 189 -9.75 6.83 -7.56
C LEU A 189 -8.47 7.66 -7.66
N SER A 190 -7.89 7.80 -8.86
CA SER A 190 -6.69 8.62 -9.08
C SER A 190 -6.89 10.07 -8.63
N SER A 191 -8.11 10.62 -8.81
CA SER A 191 -8.46 11.98 -8.38
C SER A 191 -8.45 12.18 -6.86
N TYR A 192 -8.63 11.09 -6.10
CA TYR A 192 -8.68 11.09 -4.64
C TYR A 192 -7.40 10.53 -3.99
N MET A 193 -6.35 10.28 -4.77
CA MET A 193 -5.12 9.64 -4.30
C MET A 193 -4.57 10.30 -3.04
N LYS A 194 -4.49 11.64 -3.01
CA LYS A 194 -3.96 12.38 -1.85
C LYS A 194 -4.69 12.06 -0.54
N ASP A 195 -6.00 11.84 -0.60
CA ASP A 195 -6.82 11.50 0.57
C ASP A 195 -6.62 10.04 1.00
N ILE A 196 -6.46 9.13 0.04
CA ILE A 196 -6.32 7.69 0.29
C ILE A 196 -4.90 7.32 0.77
N TRP A 197 -3.87 7.98 0.25
CA TRP A 197 -2.46 7.67 0.56
C TRP A 197 -2.13 7.76 2.05
N LYS A 198 -2.65 8.77 2.76
CA LYS A 198 -2.41 8.94 4.20
C LYS A 198 -2.97 7.76 4.99
N GLY A 199 -4.24 7.40 4.72
CA GLY A 199 -4.90 6.28 5.41
C GLY A 199 -4.27 4.93 5.08
N LEU A 200 -3.85 4.70 3.83
CA LEU A 200 -3.15 3.48 3.43
C LEU A 200 -1.82 3.31 4.17
N ARG A 201 -1.06 4.38 4.36
CA ARG A 201 0.21 4.35 5.12
C ARG A 201 -0.01 4.02 6.60
N GLU A 202 -1.08 4.54 7.20
CA GLU A 202 -1.47 4.22 8.59
C GLU A 202 -1.87 2.74 8.73
N LEU A 203 -2.63 2.20 7.76
CA LEU A 203 -3.15 0.83 7.80
C LEU A 203 -2.17 -0.23 7.33
N LYS A 204 -1.06 0.14 6.69
CA LYS A 204 -0.05 -0.79 6.14
C LYS A 204 0.40 -1.86 7.14
N ARG A 205 0.47 -1.52 8.44
CA ARG A 205 0.89 -2.45 9.51
C ARG A 205 -0.22 -3.39 9.98
N CYS A 206 -1.48 -3.03 9.75
CA CYS A 206 -2.64 -3.68 10.35
C CYS A 206 -3.50 -4.44 9.34
N SER A 207 -3.42 -4.10 8.05
CA SER A 207 -4.23 -4.73 7.00
C SER A 207 -3.36 -5.11 5.80
N PRO A 208 -3.29 -6.40 5.42
CA PRO A 208 -2.60 -6.82 4.19
C PRO A 208 -3.26 -6.24 2.94
N LEU A 209 -4.56 -5.96 2.99
CA LEU A 209 -5.31 -5.33 1.90
C LEU A 209 -4.78 -3.93 1.58
N ALA A 210 -4.34 -3.17 2.59
CA ALA A 210 -3.71 -1.86 2.36
C ALA A 210 -2.41 -1.99 1.57
N ILE A 211 -1.64 -3.06 1.75
CA ILE A 211 -0.42 -3.32 0.99
C ILE A 211 -0.76 -3.67 -0.46
N GLU A 212 -1.77 -4.51 -0.66
CA GLU A 212 -2.24 -4.91 -1.99
C GLU A 212 -2.70 -3.70 -2.82
N ILE A 213 -3.56 -2.86 -2.24
CA ILE A 213 -4.06 -1.64 -2.91
C ILE A 213 -2.92 -0.66 -3.20
N LEU A 214 -1.98 -0.48 -2.26
CA LEU A 214 -0.79 0.34 -2.50
C LEU A 214 0.01 -0.17 -3.70
N LYS A 215 0.16 -1.49 -3.87
CA LYS A 215 0.86 -2.05 -5.04
C LYS A 215 0.12 -1.76 -6.34
N VAL A 216 -1.18 -2.02 -6.39
CA VAL A 216 -2.00 -1.78 -7.60
C VAL A 216 -1.98 -0.30 -8.00
N LEU A 217 -2.08 0.61 -7.02
CA LEU A 217 -2.00 2.05 -7.27
C LEU A 217 -0.60 2.50 -7.73
N CYS A 218 0.47 1.80 -7.32
CA CYS A 218 1.83 2.07 -7.79
C CYS A 218 2.10 1.47 -9.18
N GLU A 219 1.55 0.30 -9.49
CA GLU A 219 1.77 -0.42 -10.76
C GLU A 219 0.93 0.18 -11.91
N GLY A 220 -0.26 0.71 -11.62
CA GLY A 220 -1.17 1.28 -12.62
C GLY A 220 -0.83 2.71 -13.09
N GLN A 221 0.23 3.34 -12.59
CA GLN A 221 0.53 4.75 -12.86
C GLN A 221 1.85 4.91 -13.62
N GLY A 222 1.76 5.16 -14.92
CA GLY A 222 2.88 5.43 -15.82
C GLY A 222 3.52 6.83 -15.66
N SER A 223 3.10 7.66 -14.70
CA SER A 223 3.74 8.95 -14.41
C SER A 223 4.48 8.91 -13.08
N SER A 224 5.69 8.36 -13.14
CA SER A 224 6.69 8.26 -12.06
C SER A 224 7.16 9.62 -11.47
N ALA A 225 6.55 10.75 -11.80
CA ALA A 225 7.01 12.08 -11.38
C ALA A 225 6.35 12.57 -10.08
N ASP A 226 5.06 12.32 -9.87
CA ASP A 226 4.33 12.76 -8.65
C ASP A 226 4.44 11.77 -7.48
N LEU A 227 5.21 10.70 -7.66
CA LEU A 227 5.27 9.55 -6.75
C LEU A 227 6.50 9.57 -5.82
N TRP A 228 7.37 10.57 -5.94
CA TRP A 228 8.51 10.74 -5.03
C TRP A 228 8.10 11.52 -3.77
N ASN A 229 7.25 10.91 -2.95
CA ASN A 229 7.17 11.28 -1.54
C ASN A 229 7.43 10.03 -0.69
N HIS A 230 8.62 9.44 -0.89
CA HIS A 230 9.37 8.95 0.26
C HIS A 230 9.48 10.16 1.19
N LYS A 231 8.89 10.07 2.39
CA LYS A 231 8.93 11.10 3.45
C LYS A 231 10.02 12.12 3.14
N GLU A 232 9.66 13.37 2.83
CA GLU A 232 10.62 14.46 2.83
C GLU A 232 11.42 14.33 4.13
N LEU A 233 12.64 13.80 4.00
CA LEU A 233 13.63 13.91 5.04
C LEU A 233 13.87 15.41 5.13
N LEU A 234 13.98 15.93 6.36
CA LEU A 234 14.34 17.33 6.58
C LEU A 234 15.41 17.72 5.56
N GLN A 235 15.18 18.80 4.82
CA GLN A 235 16.13 19.31 3.84
C GLN A 235 17.46 19.55 4.56
N VAL A 236 18.40 18.62 4.41
CA VAL A 236 19.75 18.79 4.95
C VAL A 236 20.55 19.47 3.86
N ASP A 237 20.75 20.77 4.04
CA ASP A 237 21.64 21.52 3.19
C ASP A 237 23.06 20.95 3.35
N SER A 238 23.61 20.47 2.24
CA SER A 238 24.95 19.88 2.17
C SER A 238 25.87 20.66 1.23
N SER A 239 25.48 21.90 0.88
CA SER A 239 26.17 22.78 -0.07
C SER A 239 27.52 23.34 0.42
N GLU A 240 27.86 23.21 1.71
CA GLU A 240 29.11 23.73 2.28
C GLU A 240 30.37 23.21 1.58
N ASN A 241 30.31 22.01 0.96
CA ASN A 241 31.41 21.34 0.28
C ASN A 241 31.30 21.39 -1.26
N GLY A 242 30.44 22.28 -1.78
CA GLY A 242 30.16 22.40 -3.20
C GLY A 242 29.05 21.46 -3.69
N GLU A 243 29.02 21.22 -5.00
CA GLU A 243 27.97 20.44 -5.64
C GLU A 243 28.12 18.95 -5.34
N VAL A 244 27.00 18.26 -5.08
CA VAL A 244 26.97 16.81 -4.98
C VAL A 244 26.99 16.22 -6.37
N LEU A 245 28.09 15.57 -6.74
CA LEU A 245 28.30 15.01 -8.08
C LEU A 245 27.92 13.53 -8.16
N SER A 246 27.93 12.82 -7.03
CA SER A 246 27.62 11.39 -7.00
C SER A 246 27.00 10.97 -5.67
N ILE A 247 26.10 9.98 -5.72
CA ILE A 247 25.42 9.42 -4.55
C ILE A 247 25.41 7.90 -4.64
N ALA A 248 25.63 7.23 -3.52
CA ALA A 248 25.50 5.79 -3.39
C ALA A 248 24.79 5.43 -2.07
N CYS A 249 24.04 4.33 -2.04
CA CYS A 249 23.28 3.90 -0.86
C CYS A 249 23.55 2.42 -0.55
N PHE A 250 23.80 2.12 0.73
CA PHE A 250 23.95 0.75 1.21
C PHE A 250 23.37 0.59 2.62
N LYS A 251 22.41 -0.34 2.78
CA LYS A 251 21.67 -0.55 4.03
C LYS A 251 21.06 0.78 4.52
N ASP A 252 21.36 1.19 5.75
CA ASP A 252 20.90 2.45 6.34
C ASP A 252 21.88 3.61 6.09
N LYS A 253 22.84 3.48 5.16
CA LYS A 253 23.86 4.50 4.89
C LYS A 253 23.73 5.12 3.51
N ILE A 254 23.90 6.44 3.46
CA ILE A 254 24.01 7.21 2.22
C ILE A 254 25.40 7.81 2.14
N PHE A 255 26.01 7.74 0.97
CA PHE A 255 27.31 8.32 0.65
C PHE A 255 27.11 9.40 -0.41
N SER A 256 27.64 10.60 -0.19
CA SER A 256 27.65 11.67 -1.19
C SER A 256 29.07 12.11 -1.48
N GLY A 257 29.40 12.21 -2.77
CA GLY A 257 30.68 12.69 -3.29
C GLY A 257 30.52 14.12 -3.82
N HIS A 258 31.41 15.02 -3.38
CA HIS A 258 31.30 16.46 -3.59
C HIS A 258 32.36 16.99 -4.56
N SER A 259 32.11 18.18 -5.12
CA SER A 259 33.01 18.83 -6.08
C SER A 259 34.34 19.31 -5.45
N ASP A 260 34.40 19.52 -4.14
CA ASP A 260 35.62 19.89 -3.40
C ASP A 260 36.55 18.70 -3.05
N GLY A 261 36.15 17.47 -3.39
CA GLY A 261 36.85 16.23 -3.04
C GLY A 261 36.36 15.54 -1.77
N THR A 262 35.32 16.07 -1.13
CA THR A 262 34.77 15.51 0.11
C THR A 262 33.83 14.34 -0.17
N ILE A 263 33.86 13.33 0.70
CA ILE A 263 32.85 12.27 0.80
C ILE A 263 32.16 12.41 2.15
N LYS A 264 30.83 12.57 2.13
CA LYS A 264 30.00 12.57 3.35
C LYS A 264 29.27 11.24 3.51
N VAL A 265 29.22 10.76 4.75
CA VAL A 265 28.51 9.52 5.14
C VAL A 265 27.36 9.87 6.06
N TRP A 266 26.16 9.41 5.72
CA TRP A 266 24.94 9.71 6.44
C TRP A 266 24.27 8.44 6.97
N ASN A 267 23.67 8.52 8.16
CA ASN A 267 22.81 7.47 8.70
C ASN A 267 21.34 7.82 8.44
N GLY A 268 20.61 6.91 7.81
CA GLY A 268 19.20 7.06 7.45
C GLY A 268 18.26 6.22 8.32
N ARG A 269 18.44 6.21 9.65
CA ARG A 269 17.48 5.56 10.56
C ARG A 269 16.30 6.49 10.85
N GLY A 270 15.18 6.29 10.16
CA GLY A 270 13.91 6.98 10.43
C GLY A 270 13.63 8.14 9.46
N ASN A 271 13.27 9.32 9.98
CA ASN A 271 12.95 10.53 9.19
C ASN A 271 14.08 11.57 9.17
N ILE A 272 15.24 11.26 9.75
CA ILE A 272 16.32 12.21 9.98
C ILE A 272 17.60 11.63 9.40
N LEU A 273 18.29 12.41 8.58
CA LEU A 273 19.65 12.11 8.12
C LEU A 273 20.64 12.69 9.13
N HIS A 274 21.48 11.84 9.69
CA HIS A 274 22.58 12.29 10.55
C HIS A 274 23.90 12.14 9.80
N LEU A 275 24.65 13.23 9.69
CA LEU A 275 26.03 13.17 9.20
C LEU A 275 26.86 12.37 10.21
N ILE A 276 27.38 11.23 9.78
CA ILE A 276 28.22 10.35 10.60
C ILE A 276 29.70 10.72 10.41
N GLN A 277 30.08 11.07 9.19
CA GLN A 277 31.49 11.27 8.84
C GLN A 277 31.62 12.16 7.61
N GLU A 278 32.65 13.00 7.64
CA GLU A 278 33.12 13.80 6.51
C GLU A 278 34.59 13.45 6.24
N ILE A 279 34.92 13.14 4.99
CA ILE A 279 36.24 12.64 4.60
C ILE A 279 36.73 13.42 3.40
N ARG A 280 37.86 14.11 3.56
CA ARG A 280 38.50 14.90 2.49
C ARG A 280 39.87 14.34 2.12
N GLU A 281 39.82 13.15 1.54
CA GLU A 281 41.01 12.41 1.11
C GLU A 281 41.29 12.60 -0.39
N HIS A 282 40.26 12.83 -1.20
CA HIS A 282 40.43 13.24 -2.58
C HIS A 282 40.81 14.73 -2.64
N THR A 283 41.74 15.06 -3.53
CA THR A 283 42.22 16.45 -3.69
C THR A 283 41.43 17.23 -4.74
N LYS A 284 40.52 16.56 -5.46
CA LYS A 284 39.60 17.12 -6.45
C LYS A 284 38.27 16.38 -6.43
N ALA A 285 37.29 16.91 -7.16
CA ALA A 285 35.92 16.41 -7.30
C ALA A 285 35.79 14.87 -7.34
N VAL A 286 34.89 14.36 -6.48
CA VAL A 286 34.49 12.94 -6.46
C VAL A 286 33.33 12.74 -7.42
N THR A 287 33.66 12.35 -8.64
CA THR A 287 32.73 12.26 -9.78
C THR A 287 31.89 10.99 -9.77
N SER A 288 32.32 9.95 -9.05
CA SER A 288 31.63 8.67 -9.06
C SER A 288 31.81 7.92 -7.74
N LEU A 289 30.72 7.29 -7.28
CA LEU A 289 30.67 6.40 -6.14
C LEU A 289 29.96 5.10 -6.55
N SER A 290 30.58 3.95 -6.26
CA SER A 290 30.07 2.63 -6.61
C SER A 290 30.22 1.65 -5.46
N ILE A 291 29.24 0.78 -5.24
CA ILE A 291 29.26 -0.23 -4.16
C ILE A 291 29.31 -1.62 -4.77
N LEU A 292 30.15 -2.50 -4.22
CA LEU A 292 30.18 -3.91 -4.64
C LEU A 292 28.92 -4.63 -4.15
N GLN A 293 28.40 -5.58 -4.94
CA GLN A 293 27.16 -6.30 -4.63
C GLN A 293 27.20 -7.10 -3.31
N SER A 294 28.39 -7.50 -2.83
CA SER A 294 28.57 -8.09 -1.48
C SER A 294 28.38 -7.07 -0.34
N GLY A 295 28.41 -5.77 -0.65
CA GLY A 295 28.03 -4.71 0.27
C GLY A 295 29.12 -4.23 1.23
N GLU A 296 30.33 -4.75 1.13
CA GLU A 296 31.39 -4.48 2.12
C GLU A 296 32.34 -3.35 1.72
N ARG A 297 32.31 -2.93 0.45
CA ARG A 297 33.24 -1.95 -0.11
C ARG A 297 32.55 -0.90 -0.95
N LEU A 298 32.93 0.35 -0.71
CA LEU A 298 32.61 1.52 -1.52
C LEU A 298 33.84 1.88 -2.36
N TYR A 299 33.63 2.28 -3.59
CA TYR A 299 34.67 2.73 -4.50
C TYR A 299 34.38 4.16 -4.91
N SER A 300 35.40 5.02 -4.89
CA SER A 300 35.28 6.40 -5.35
C SER A 300 36.24 6.66 -6.51
N GLY A 301 35.77 7.39 -7.52
CA GLY A 301 36.58 7.92 -8.61
C GLY A 301 36.64 9.44 -8.52
N SER A 302 37.82 10.01 -8.77
CA SER A 302 38.03 11.46 -8.71
C SER A 302 38.81 12.03 -9.90
N LEU A 303 38.61 13.33 -10.12
CA LEU A 303 39.41 14.15 -11.02
C LEU A 303 40.86 14.33 -10.56
N ASP A 304 41.21 13.92 -9.34
CA ASP A 304 42.59 13.87 -8.84
C ASP A 304 43.40 12.73 -9.45
N LYS A 305 42.79 11.97 -10.35
CA LYS A 305 43.37 10.81 -11.04
C LYS A 305 43.60 9.63 -10.08
N THR A 306 42.85 9.52 -9.01
CA THR A 306 42.86 8.35 -8.14
C THR A 306 41.49 7.67 -8.12
N ALA A 307 41.50 6.35 -8.03
CA ALA A 307 40.35 5.58 -7.57
C ALA A 307 40.67 5.02 -6.19
N ARG A 308 39.78 5.22 -5.22
CA ARG A 308 39.98 4.75 -3.85
C ARG A 308 38.95 3.68 -3.49
N VAL A 309 39.40 2.72 -2.70
CA VAL A 309 38.57 1.65 -2.14
C VAL A 309 38.40 1.90 -0.65
N TRP A 310 37.17 1.81 -0.20
CA TRP A 310 36.75 2.09 1.17
C TRP A 310 36.10 0.85 1.77
N SER A 311 36.50 0.49 2.99
CA SER A 311 35.81 -0.52 3.77
C SER A 311 34.62 0.10 4.48
N ILE A 312 33.42 -0.49 4.33
CA ILE A 312 32.20 0.00 4.95
C ILE A 312 32.02 -0.67 6.32
N GLY A 313 32.43 0.01 7.40
CA GLY A 313 32.19 -0.44 8.77
C GLY A 313 30.79 -0.14 9.28
N ASN A 314 30.50 -0.52 10.53
CA ASN A 314 29.19 -0.28 11.17
C ASN A 314 28.86 1.21 11.29
N GLU A 315 29.84 2.07 11.59
CA GLU A 315 29.62 3.51 11.78
C GLU A 315 30.42 4.35 10.77
N VAL A 316 31.72 4.09 10.62
CA VAL A 316 32.61 4.84 9.73
C VAL A 316 33.06 4.05 8.50
N ILE A 317 33.57 4.76 7.49
CA ILE A 317 34.34 4.19 6.39
C ILE A 317 35.81 4.62 6.50
N HIS A 318 36.71 3.76 6.03
CA HIS A 318 38.14 4.07 5.95
C HIS A 318 38.72 3.57 4.62
N CYS A 319 39.69 4.31 4.10
CA CYS A 319 40.36 3.96 2.85
C CYS A 319 41.27 2.76 3.09
N ILE A 320 41.13 1.72 2.26
CA ILE A 320 41.93 0.50 2.33
C ILE A 320 42.90 0.37 1.16
N GLN A 321 42.61 1.02 0.03
CA GLN A 321 43.46 0.98 -1.15
C GLN A 321 43.29 2.23 -2.00
N VAL A 322 44.39 2.69 -2.58
CA VAL A 322 44.43 3.82 -3.53
C VAL A 322 45.05 3.31 -4.82
N HIS A 323 44.42 3.64 -5.95
CA HIS A 323 44.90 3.30 -7.28
C HIS A 323 45.15 4.59 -8.07
N ASP A 324 46.41 4.84 -8.40
CA ASP A 324 46.79 5.95 -9.26
C ASP A 324 46.47 5.66 -10.71
N MET A 325 45.78 6.60 -11.35
CA MET A 325 45.38 6.56 -12.74
C MET A 325 46.18 7.59 -13.54
N LYS A 326 46.44 7.29 -14.82
CA LYS A 326 47.09 8.26 -15.73
C LYS A 326 46.18 9.47 -16.02
N ASP A 327 44.88 9.21 -16.04
CA ASP A 327 43.84 10.12 -16.48
C ASP A 327 42.79 10.31 -15.37
N GLN A 328 41.98 11.36 -15.51
CA GLN A 328 40.89 11.65 -14.57
C GLN A 328 39.79 10.58 -14.65
N VAL A 329 39.23 10.23 -13.50
CA VAL A 329 38.11 9.28 -13.43
C VAL A 329 36.81 10.08 -13.49
N HIS A 330 35.97 9.84 -14.50
CA HIS A 330 34.66 10.49 -14.62
C HIS A 330 33.51 9.59 -14.17
N ASN A 331 33.63 8.29 -14.45
CA ASN A 331 32.64 7.32 -14.03
C ASN A 331 33.33 6.01 -13.66
N LEU A 332 32.81 5.33 -12.64
CA LEU A 332 33.32 4.08 -12.12
C LEU A 332 32.15 3.12 -11.91
N VAL A 333 32.22 1.93 -12.51
CA VAL A 333 31.24 0.86 -12.36
C VAL A 333 31.96 -0.38 -11.84
N VAL A 334 31.44 -0.97 -10.78
CA VAL A 334 32.04 -2.16 -10.14
C VAL A 334 31.05 -3.31 -10.16
N ALA A 335 31.49 -4.48 -10.62
CA ALA A 335 30.69 -5.71 -10.65
C ALA A 335 31.55 -6.93 -10.31
N ASN A 336 31.15 -7.70 -9.30
CA ASN A 336 31.73 -8.98 -8.80
C ASN A 336 33.26 -9.03 -8.64
N SER A 337 34.02 -9.03 -9.73
CA SER A 337 35.49 -9.15 -9.80
C SER A 337 36.15 -8.16 -10.75
N ILE A 338 35.37 -7.22 -11.29
CA ILE A 338 35.78 -6.26 -12.33
C ILE A 338 35.39 -4.85 -11.90
N SER A 339 36.35 -3.93 -11.97
CA SER A 339 36.14 -2.49 -11.83
C SER A 339 36.42 -1.81 -13.16
N CYS A 340 35.41 -1.16 -13.74
CA CYS A 340 35.52 -0.44 -15.01
C CYS A 340 35.48 1.06 -14.75
N PHE A 341 36.37 1.83 -15.39
CA PHE A 341 36.30 3.29 -15.33
C PHE A 341 36.37 3.94 -16.71
N ILE A 342 35.78 5.14 -16.80
CA ILE A 342 35.72 5.94 -18.01
C ILE A 342 36.63 7.17 -17.86
N PRO A 343 37.81 7.20 -18.52
CA PRO A 343 38.62 8.39 -18.72
C PRO A 343 38.00 9.31 -19.79
N GLN A 344 38.31 10.61 -19.74
CA GLN A 344 37.88 11.56 -20.77
C GLN A 344 38.67 11.29 -22.05
N GLY A 345 38.02 10.73 -23.08
CA GLY A 345 38.62 10.48 -24.39
C GLY A 345 38.77 8.99 -24.73
N ALA A 346 37.64 8.40 -25.16
CA ALA A 346 37.53 7.28 -26.10
C ALA A 346 37.75 5.82 -25.66
N GLY A 347 37.77 5.45 -24.36
CA GLY A 347 37.77 4.01 -24.03
C GLY A 347 37.46 3.65 -22.59
N VAL A 348 36.79 2.51 -22.37
CA VAL A 348 36.57 1.94 -21.03
C VAL A 348 37.81 1.17 -20.62
N LYS A 349 38.39 1.47 -19.44
CA LYS A 349 39.47 0.67 -18.86
C LYS A 349 38.88 -0.30 -17.85
N VAL A 350 39.24 -1.58 -17.98
CA VAL A 350 38.74 -2.69 -17.15
C VAL A 350 39.87 -3.14 -16.24
N TYR A 351 39.61 -3.19 -14.93
CA TYR A 351 40.55 -3.65 -13.91
C TYR A 351 40.00 -4.92 -13.26
N HIS A 352 40.76 -6.02 -13.33
CA HIS A 352 40.41 -7.27 -12.67
C HIS A 352 41.00 -7.33 -11.26
N GLN A 353 40.19 -7.63 -10.27
CA GLN A 353 40.64 -7.80 -8.89
C GLN A 353 41.03 -9.27 -8.67
N PHE A 354 42.26 -9.66 -9.00
CA PHE A 354 42.80 -10.93 -8.54
C PHE A 354 43.32 -10.78 -7.11
N HIS A 355 42.85 -11.64 -6.19
CA HIS A 355 43.59 -11.92 -4.97
C HIS A 355 44.86 -12.68 -5.36
N SER A 356 46.01 -12.02 -5.32
CA SER A 356 47.31 -12.70 -5.36
C SER A 356 48.17 -12.31 -4.16
N ASN A 357 47.92 -12.99 -3.04
CA ASN A 357 49.03 -13.44 -2.21
C ASN A 357 49.59 -14.67 -2.92
N PHE A 358 50.73 -14.55 -3.60
CA PHE A 358 51.85 -15.51 -3.57
C PHE A 358 53.07 -14.89 -4.28
N PRO A 359 54.28 -15.01 -3.71
CA PRO A 359 55.51 -14.45 -4.27
C PRO A 359 56.27 -15.47 -5.17
N PHE A 360 57.15 -14.95 -6.04
CA PHE A 360 58.13 -15.66 -6.90
C PHE A 360 57.53 -16.59 -7.99
N CYS A 361 58.10 -16.74 -9.20
CA CYS A 361 59.50 -16.77 -9.64
C CYS A 361 59.67 -16.22 -11.07
N SER A 362 60.89 -15.67 -11.29
CA SER A 362 61.70 -15.52 -12.52
C SER A 362 61.09 -14.94 -13.79
#